data_AF-A0A9P0N2L2-F1
#
_entry.id   AF-A0A9P0N2L2-F1
#
_cell.length_a   1.000
_cell.length_b   1.000
_cell.length_c   1.000
_cell.angle_alpha   90.00
_cell.angle_beta   90.00
_cell.angle_gamma   90.00
#
_symmetry.space_group_name_H-M   'P 1'
#
loop_
_entity.id
_entity.type
_entity.pdbx_description
1 polymer ?
#
loop_
_entity_poly.entity_id
_entity_poly.type
_entity_poly.pdbx_seq_one_letter_code
_entity_poly.pdbx_strand_id
1 'polypeptide(L)'
;MKILLRFKDEYNRNPDPAKRKEDTKILLRMRDELVKELSLPANFIVDALLLDVFGTVSGAAAVIGGVIGQEVVKAVSQREPPHNNMFFFNPVKCVGFVELYGQ
;
A
#
# COMPACT_ATOMS: atom_id res chain seq x y z
N MET A 1 -2.68 2.10 -1.76
CA MET A 1 -2.20 2.94 -0.63
C MET A 1 -3.23 3.96 -0.17
N LYS A 2 -3.70 4.91 -1.00
CA LYS A 2 -4.62 5.99 -0.59
C LYS A 2 -5.86 5.53 0.20
N ILE A 3 -6.52 4.45 -0.23
CA ILE A 3 -7.68 3.88 0.47
C ILE A 3 -7.33 3.47 1.90
N LEU A 4 -6.20 2.79 2.10
CA LEU A 4 -5.77 2.32 3.43
C LEU A 4 -5.38 3.47 4.36
N LEU A 5 -4.78 4.54 3.81
CA LEU A 5 -4.49 5.75 4.58
C LEU A 5 -5.76 6.43 5.03
N ARG A 6 -6.74 6.65 4.13
CA ARG A 6 -8.05 7.21 4.49
C ARG A 6 -8.76 6.37 5.56
N PHE A 7 -8.74 5.03 5.43
CA PHE A 7 -9.29 4.14 6.44
C PHE A 7 -8.63 4.35 7.81
N LYS A 8 -7.30 4.46 7.84
CA LYS A 8 -6.55 4.69 9.07
C LYS A 8 -6.88 6.05 9.68
N ASP A 9 -7.03 7.09 8.87
CA ASP A 9 -7.38 8.43 9.34
C ASP A 9 -8.79 8.50 9.93
N GLU A 10 -9.77 7.80 9.33
CA GLU A 10 -11.17 7.79 9.81
C GLU A 10 -11.40 6.88 11.02
N TYR A 11 -10.77 5.70 11.05
CA TYR A 11 -11.04 4.67 12.07
C TYR A 11 -9.93 4.53 13.12
N ASN A 12 -8.84 5.30 12.98
CA ASN A 12 -7.65 5.28 13.85
C ASN A 12 -7.06 3.86 14.05
N ARG A 13 -7.19 3.01 13.03
CA ARG A 13 -6.67 1.63 13.03
C ARG A 13 -6.46 1.12 11.60
N ASN A 14 -5.70 0.04 11.47
CA ASN A 14 -5.62 -0.69 10.21
C ASN A 14 -6.81 -1.67 10.05
N PRO A 15 -7.08 -2.16 8.83
CA PRO A 15 -8.06 -3.23 8.61
C PRO A 15 -7.71 -4.47 9.43
N ASP A 16 -8.69 -4.97 10.20
CA ASP A 16 -8.50 -6.05 11.17
C ASP A 16 -8.95 -7.39 10.56
N PRO A 17 -8.09 -8.43 10.53
CA PRO A 17 -8.48 -9.78 10.11
C PRO A 17 -9.72 -10.33 10.83
N ALA A 18 -9.96 -9.98 12.10
CA ALA A 18 -11.12 -10.43 12.86
C ALA A 18 -12.43 -9.80 12.34
N LYS A 19 -12.37 -8.57 11.81
CA LYS A 19 -13.52 -7.82 11.28
C LYS A 19 -13.52 -7.77 9.75
N ARG A 20 -12.87 -8.74 9.10
CA ARG A 20 -12.63 -8.74 7.65
C ARG A 20 -13.88 -8.46 6.82
N LYS A 21 -15.02 -9.08 7.16
CA LYS A 21 -16.28 -8.88 6.41
C LYS A 21 -16.81 -7.44 6.50
N GLU A 22 -16.70 -6.81 7.66
CA GLU A 22 -17.17 -5.44 7.89
C GLU A 22 -16.21 -4.43 7.26
N ASP A 23 -14.92 -4.59 7.53
CA ASP A 23 -13.87 -3.71 7.01
C ASP A 23 -13.78 -3.77 5.48
N THR A 24 -13.97 -4.95 4.87
CA THR A 24 -14.01 -5.07 3.39
C THR A 24 -15.12 -4.23 2.79
N LYS A 25 -16.31 -4.17 3.41
CA LYS A 25 -17.41 -3.33 2.91
C LYS A 25 -17.05 -1.85 2.97
N ILE A 26 -16.39 -1.43 4.05
CA ILE A 26 -15.91 -0.05 4.21
C ILE A 26 -14.86 0.28 3.15
N LEU A 27 -13.89 -0.61 2.92
CA LEU A 27 -12.84 -0.43 1.93
C LEU A 27 -13.39 -0.34 0.50
N LEU A 28 -14.39 -1.17 0.15
CA LEU A 28 -15.07 -1.11 -1.15
C LEU A 28 -15.82 0.21 -1.34
N ARG A 29 -16.52 0.69 -0.30
CA ARG A 29 -17.18 2.00 -0.33
C ARG A 29 -16.18 3.13 -0.53
N MET A 30 -15.09 3.15 0.25
CA MET A 30 -14.01 4.15 0.13
C MET A 30 -13.32 4.11 -1.23
N ARG A 31 -13.18 2.93 -1.84
CA ARG A 31 -12.68 2.80 -3.21
C ARG A 31 -13.60 3.55 -4.17
N ASP A 32 -14.91 3.32 -4.10
CA ASP A 32 -15.88 3.94 -5.01
C ASP A 32 -15.93 5.46 -4.85
N GLU A 33 -15.84 5.95 -3.61
CA GLU A 33 -15.72 7.37 -3.29
C GLU A 33 -14.44 7.97 -3.90
N LEU A 34 -13.28 7.35 -3.67
CA LEU A 34 -11.99 7.83 -4.21
C LEU A 34 -11.90 7.77 -5.73
N VAL A 35 -12.46 6.74 -6.36
CA VAL A 35 -12.49 6.62 -7.82
C VAL A 35 -13.33 7.75 -8.43
N LYS A 36 -14.46 8.11 -7.80
CA LYS A 36 -15.26 9.27 -8.20
C LYS A 36 -14.54 10.59 -7.96
N GLU A 37 -13.97 10.79 -6.78
CA GLU A 37 -13.23 12.02 -6.42
C GLU A 37 -12.06 12.30 -7.36
N LEU A 38 -11.31 11.24 -7.74
CA LEU A 38 -10.15 11.35 -8.62
C LEU A 38 -10.48 11.23 -10.11
N SER A 39 -11.77 11.12 -10.47
CA SER A 39 -12.24 10.93 -11.84
C SER A 39 -11.55 9.75 -12.56
N LEU A 40 -11.30 8.67 -11.83
CA LEU A 40 -10.67 7.46 -12.34
C LEU A 40 -11.72 6.50 -12.95
N PRO A 41 -11.31 5.59 -13.85
CA PRO A 41 -12.19 4.54 -14.34
C PRO A 41 -12.71 3.65 -13.19
N ALA A 42 -13.98 3.24 -13.26
CA ALA A 42 -14.61 2.38 -12.23
C ALA A 42 -13.81 1.10 -11.93
N ASN A 43 -13.14 0.54 -12.94
CA ASN A 43 -12.37 -0.71 -12.83
C ASN A 43 -10.87 -0.48 -12.61
N PHE A 44 -10.46 0.74 -12.22
CA PHE A 44 -9.04 1.05 -12.00
C PHE A 44 -8.44 0.25 -10.83
N ILE A 45 -9.25 -0.05 -9.80
CA ILE A 45 -8.84 -0.85 -8.65
C ILE A 45 -9.72 -2.10 -8.56
N VAL A 46 -9.10 -3.27 -8.69
CA VAL A 46 -9.79 -4.56 -8.61
C VAL A 46 -10.10 -4.91 -7.16
N ASP A 47 -11.32 -5.39 -6.90
CA ASP A 47 -11.85 -5.77 -5.58
C ASP A 47 -10.96 -6.80 -4.88
N ALA A 48 -10.39 -7.73 -5.65
CA ALA A 48 -9.47 -8.75 -5.15
C ALA A 48 -8.28 -8.14 -4.37
N LEU A 49 -7.79 -6.97 -4.77
CA LEU A 49 -6.69 -6.29 -4.07
C LEU A 49 -7.10 -5.88 -2.64
N LEU A 50 -8.36 -5.53 -2.43
CA LEU A 50 -8.87 -5.12 -1.12
C LEU A 50 -9.17 -6.32 -0.21
N LEU A 51 -9.14 -7.53 -0.75
CA LEU A 51 -9.23 -8.74 0.06
C LEU A 51 -7.89 -9.09 0.70
N ASP A 52 -6.75 -8.70 0.12
CA ASP A 52 -5.42 -9.16 0.56
C ASP A 52 -4.68 -8.16 1.49
N VAL A 53 -5.33 -7.09 1.92
CA VAL A 53 -4.72 -5.98 2.70
C VAL A 53 -4.84 -6.14 4.23
N PHE A 54 -5.08 -7.35 4.72
CA PHE A 54 -5.34 -7.60 6.14
C PHE A 54 -4.14 -8.23 6.86
N GLY A 55 -3.82 -7.68 8.03
CA GLY A 55 -2.73 -8.18 8.87
C GLY A 55 -1.33 -7.93 8.31
N THR A 56 -0.34 -8.55 8.95
CA THR A 56 1.08 -8.44 8.55
C THR A 56 1.60 -9.80 8.16
N VAL A 57 2.10 -9.94 6.93
CA VAL A 57 2.71 -11.17 6.44
C VAL A 57 4.23 -11.09 6.64
N SER A 58 4.79 -12.01 7.43
CA SER A 58 6.22 -11.97 7.80
C SER A 58 7.17 -11.93 6.60
N GLY A 59 6.88 -12.69 5.54
CA GLY A 59 7.69 -12.67 4.31
C GLY A 59 7.66 -11.30 3.61
N ALA A 60 6.49 -10.67 3.53
CA ALA A 60 6.38 -9.33 2.97
C ALA A 60 7.10 -8.28 3.83
N ALA A 61 6.98 -8.39 5.16
CA ALA A 61 7.66 -7.51 6.10
C ALA A 61 9.20 -7.61 5.98
N ALA A 62 9.74 -8.83 5.81
CA ALA A 62 11.17 -9.04 5.61
C ALA A 62 11.67 -8.40 4.30
N VAL A 63 10.95 -8.56 3.20
CA VAL A 63 11.30 -7.95 1.91
C VAL A 63 11.28 -6.42 2.02
N ILE A 64 10.18 -5.84 2.51
CA ILE A 64 10.06 -4.39 2.68
C ILE A 64 11.13 -3.85 3.64
N GLY A 65 11.39 -4.55 4.75
CA GLY A 65 12.41 -4.16 5.72
C GLY A 65 13.82 -4.17 5.13
N GLY A 66 14.15 -5.17 4.29
CA GLY A 66 15.42 -5.23 3.57
C GLY A 66 15.59 -4.06 2.60
N VAL A 67 14.57 -3.75 1.80
CA VAL A 67 14.61 -2.62 0.86
C VAL A 67 14.75 -1.29 1.61
N ILE A 68 13.88 -1.03 2.59
CA ILE A 68 13.93 0.23 3.36
C ILE A 68 15.27 0.35 4.10
N GLY A 69 15.76 -0.73 4.71
CA GLY A 69 17.05 -0.73 5.40
C GLY A 69 18.21 -0.35 4.48
N GLN A 70 18.25 -0.93 3.27
CA GLN A 70 19.26 -0.56 2.28
C GLN A 70 19.11 0.90 1.82
N GLU A 71 17.88 1.38 1.56
CA GLU A 71 17.65 2.77 1.16
C GLU A 71 18.11 3.78 2.23
N VAL A 72 17.93 3.46 3.52
CA VAL A 72 18.49 4.25 4.62
C VAL A 72 20.01 4.27 4.58
N VAL A 73 20.67 3.13 4.36
CA VAL A 73 22.14 3.06 4.25
C VAL A 73 22.65 3.90 3.07
N LYS A 74 21.99 3.82 1.91
CA LYS A 74 22.34 4.64 0.73
C LYS A 74 22.22 6.14 1.05
N ALA A 75 21.10 6.55 1.64
CA ALA A 75 20.83 7.94 1.98
C ALA A 75 21.85 8.51 3.00
N VAL A 76 22.18 7.75 4.05
CA VAL A 76 23.10 8.18 5.10
C VAL A 76 24.56 8.15 4.64
N SER A 77 24.96 7.13 3.88
CA SER A 77 26.34 7.00 3.40
C SER A 77 26.67 7.90 2.22
N GLN A 78 25.65 8.40 1.50
CA GLN A 78 25.78 9.20 0.27
C GLN A 78 26.62 8.53 -0.83
N ARG A 79 26.68 7.19 -0.85
CA ARG A 79 27.50 6.44 -1.82
C ARG A 79 26.75 6.03 -3.08
N GLU A 80 25.48 5.68 -2.94
CA GLU A 80 24.63 5.19 -4.03
C GLU A 80 23.35 6.03 -4.11
N PRO A 81 22.79 6.23 -5.32
CA PRO A 81 21.54 6.95 -5.46
C PRO A 81 20.38 6.17 -4.81
N PRO A 82 19.61 6.79 -3.91
CA PRO A 82 18.40 6.19 -3.38
C PRO A 82 17.27 6.18 -4.43
N HIS A 83 16.28 5.33 -4.22
CA HIS A 83 15.03 5.32 -4.96
C HIS A 83 14.32 6.68 -4.85
N ASN A 84 13.70 7.11 -5.94
CA ASN A 84 12.95 8.37 -6.01
C ASN A 84 11.52 8.10 -6.52
N ASN A 85 10.48 8.07 -5.69
CA ASN A 85 10.43 8.25 -4.23
C ASN A 85 9.57 7.20 -3.52
N MET A 86 8.87 6.34 -4.26
CA MET A 86 8.00 5.30 -3.71
C MET A 86 8.46 3.93 -4.16
N PHE A 87 8.43 2.96 -3.25
CA PHE A 87 8.61 1.56 -3.56
C PHE A 87 7.35 0.78 -3.21
N PHE A 88 6.79 0.05 -4.18
CA PHE A 88 5.59 -0.78 -4.04
C PHE A 88 5.96 -2.25 -4.18
N PHE A 89 5.52 -3.09 -3.25
CA PHE A 89 5.73 -4.53 -3.31
C PHE A 89 4.40 -5.27 -3.36
N ASN A 90 4.25 -6.18 -4.33
CA ASN A 90 3.14 -7.11 -4.40
C ASN A 90 3.63 -8.50 -3.97
N PRO A 91 3.24 -9.00 -2.77
CA PRO A 91 3.70 -10.29 -2.26
C PRO A 91 3.07 -11.49 -2.97
N VAL A 92 1.92 -11.33 -3.64
CA VAL A 92 1.24 -12.41 -4.37
C VAL A 92 1.98 -12.72 -5.68
N LYS A 93 2.45 -11.67 -6.37
CA LYS A 93 3.23 -11.80 -7.61
C LYS A 93 4.74 -11.81 -7.38
N CYS A 94 5.18 -11.55 -6.15
CA CYS A 94 6.58 -11.36 -5.78
C CYS A 94 7.31 -10.31 -6.65
N VAL A 95 6.65 -9.18 -6.95
CA VAL A 95 7.21 -8.11 -7.79
C VAL A 95 7.28 -6.80 -7.00
N GLY A 96 8.40 -6.10 -7.13
CA GLY A 96 8.62 -4.76 -6.59
C GLY A 96 8.73 -3.71 -7.71
N PHE A 97 8.14 -2.54 -7.51
CA PHE A 97 8.17 -1.41 -8.44
C PHE A 97 8.67 -0.16 -7.73
N VAL A 98 9.55 0.59 -8.38
CA VAL A 98 9.95 1.93 -7.95
C VAL A 98 9.21 2.92 -8.82
N GLU A 99 8.48 3.84 -8.20
CA GLU A 99 7.67 4.83 -8.89
C GLU A 99 8.00 6.23 -8.37
N LEU A 100 8.01 7.19 -9.29
CA LEU A 100 8.17 8.60 -8.98
C LEU A 100 6.79 9.24 -8.88
N TYR A 101 6.44 9.72 -7.68
CA TYR A 101 5.13 10.33 -7.44
C TYR A 101 5.26 11.76 -6.91
N GLY A 102 4.45 12.69 -7.43
CA GLY A 102 4.35 14.07 -6.93
C GLY A 102 5.32 15.08 -7.56
N GLN A 103 5.85 14.79 -8.75
CA GLN A 103 6.53 15.76 -9.61
C GLN A 103 5.60 16.33 -10.68
#